data_AF-A0A3M1CWM2-F1
#
_entry.id   AF-A0A3M1CWM2-F1
#
_cell.length_a   1.000
_cell.length_b   1.000
_cell.length_c   1.000
_cell.angle_alpha   90.00
_cell.angle_beta   90.00
_cell.angle_gamma   90.00
#
_symmetry.space_group_name_H-M   'P 1'
#
loop_
_entity.id
_entity.type
_entity.pdbx_description
1 polymer ?
#
loop_
_entity_poly.entity_id
_entity_poly.type
_entity_poly.pdbx_seq_one_letter_code
_entity_poly.pdbx_strand_id
1 'polypeptide(L)'
;MSHLEKEIGEQPAVLARVLAEQRETARKLATWLKRTNFSHIFIVARGSSDNAALYAKYLFGMHNRIVVALAAPSMFTMYEKPPALDGAAVLAISQS
;
A
#
# COMPACT_ATOMS: atom_id res chain seq x y z
N MET A 1 26.40 -17.51 6.98
CA MET A 1 25.22 -16.62 6.93
C MET A 1 24.23 -17.19 5.94
N SER A 2 22.96 -17.26 6.32
CA SER A 2 21.88 -17.67 5.42
C SER A 2 21.58 -16.56 4.40
N HIS A 3 20.86 -16.88 3.32
CA HIS A 3 20.37 -15.86 2.39
C HIS A 3 19.45 -14.84 3.09
N LEU A 4 18.56 -15.33 3.96
CA LEU A 4 17.66 -14.49 4.75
C LEU A 4 18.40 -13.49 5.65
N GLU A 5 19.48 -13.93 6.31
CA GLU A 5 20.28 -13.07 7.18
C GLU A 5 20.93 -11.92 6.40
N LYS A 6 21.42 -12.20 5.18
CA LYS A 6 21.96 -11.18 4.29
C LYS A 6 20.89 -10.18 3.85
N GLU A 7 19.73 -10.67 3.41
CA GLU A 7 18.61 -9.82 2.98
C GLU A 7 18.11 -8.90 4.11
N ILE A 8 18.04 -9.40 5.35
CA ILE A 8 17.70 -8.57 6.52
C ILE A 8 18.75 -7.48 6.74
N GLY A 9 20.04 -7.82 6.61
CA GLY A 9 21.15 -6.88 6.72
C GLY A 9 21.13 -5.75 5.68
N GLU A 10 20.49 -5.96 4.54
CA GLU A 10 20.36 -4.95 3.47
C GLU A 10 19.28 -3.89 3.74
N GLN A 11 18.31 -4.19 4.62
CA GLN A 11 17.14 -3.34 4.85
C GLN A 11 17.48 -1.87 5.16
N PRO A 12 18.45 -1.54 6.03
CA PRO A 12 18.77 -0.13 6.32
C PRO A 12 19.22 0.66 5.09
N ALA A 13 20.08 0.05 4.26
CA ALA A 13 20.59 0.68 3.05
C ALA A 13 19.49 0.85 2.00
N VAL A 14 18.66 -0.18 1.81
CA VAL A 14 17.51 -0.12 0.89
C VAL A 14 16.52 0.95 1.32
N LEU A 15 16.17 1.02 2.61
CA LEU A 15 15.25 2.03 3.14
C LEU A 15 15.79 3.45 2.95
N ALA A 16 17.08 3.68 3.26
CA ALA A 16 17.70 4.99 3.06
C ALA A 16 17.64 5.42 1.59
N ARG A 17 17.94 4.50 0.66
CA ARG A 17 17.87 4.75 -0.78
C ARG A 17 16.45 5.08 -1.23
N VAL A 18 15.47 4.26 -0.87
CA VAL A 18 14.06 4.48 -1.23
C VAL A 18 13.56 5.82 -0.71
N LEU A 19 13.88 6.18 0.54
CA LEU A 19 13.49 7.45 1.12
C LEU A 19 14.16 8.65 0.41
N ALA A 20 15.42 8.53 0.01
CA ALA A 20 16.11 9.59 -0.74
C ALA A 20 15.53 9.77 -2.15
N GLU A 21 15.30 8.67 -2.87
CA GLU A 21 14.92 8.69 -4.28
C GLU A 21 13.43 8.96 -4.49
N GLN A 22 12.55 8.42 -3.63
CA GLN A 22 11.10 8.41 -3.86
C GLN A 22 10.33 9.50 -3.11
N ARG A 23 10.99 10.29 -2.26
CA ARG A 23 10.32 11.34 -1.46
C ARG A 23 9.56 12.34 -2.33
N GLU A 24 10.17 12.80 -3.40
CA GLU A 24 9.56 13.79 -4.28
C GLU A 24 8.41 13.19 -5.10
N THR A 25 8.56 11.94 -5.54
CA THR A 25 7.48 11.18 -6.20
C THR A 25 6.28 11.04 -5.27
N ALA A 26 6.51 10.62 -4.03
CA ALA A 26 5.45 10.49 -3.02
C ALA A 26 4.77 11.84 -2.71
N ARG A 27 5.54 12.94 -2.66
CA ARG A 27 5.00 14.30 -2.46
C ARG A 27 4.09 14.72 -3.62
N LYS A 28 4.53 14.51 -4.87
CA LYS A 28 3.73 14.82 -6.06
C LYS A 28 2.45 13.99 -6.11
N LEU A 29 2.54 12.70 -5.80
CA LEU A 29 1.38 11.81 -5.71
C LEU A 29 0.39 12.30 -4.66
N ALA A 30 0.86 12.67 -3.46
CA ALA A 30 0.01 13.19 -2.40
C ALA A 30 -0.70 14.50 -2.82
N THR A 31 -0.01 15.40 -3.53
CA THR A 31 -0.62 16.63 -4.06
C THR A 31 -1.69 16.31 -5.11
N TRP A 32 -1.42 15.36 -6.01
CA TRP A 32 -2.39 14.93 -7.02
C TRP A 32 -3.61 14.28 -6.38
N LEU A 33 -3.41 13.37 -5.42
CA LEU A 33 -4.49 12.68 -4.70
C LEU A 33 -5.45 13.64 -3.98
N LYS A 34 -4.91 14.71 -3.38
CA LYS A 34 -5.72 15.76 -2.75
C LYS A 34 -6.65 16.48 -3.73
N ARG A 35 -6.32 16.50 -5.02
CA ARG A 35 -7.11 17.18 -6.06
C ARG A 35 -8.17 16.27 -6.68
N THR A 36 -8.00 14.94 -6.60
CA THR A 36 -8.91 13.94 -7.18
C THR A 36 -10.12 13.61 -6.32
N ASN A 37 -10.27 14.21 -5.14
CA ASN A 37 -11.43 14.05 -4.24
C ASN A 37 -11.86 12.58 -4.00
N PHE A 38 -10.89 11.71 -3.69
CA PHE A 38 -11.17 10.33 -3.29
C PHE A 38 -11.69 10.28 -1.84
N SER A 39 -12.53 9.31 -1.52
CA SER A 39 -13.18 9.18 -0.22
C SER A 39 -12.54 8.13 0.70
N HIS A 40 -11.85 7.15 0.12
CA HIS A 40 -11.24 6.04 0.87
C HIS A 40 -10.11 5.39 0.08
N ILE A 41 -9.27 4.61 0.78
CA ILE A 41 -8.19 3.83 0.18
C ILE A 41 -8.59 2.36 0.19
N PHE A 42 -8.39 1.69 -0.94
CA PHE A 42 -8.59 0.25 -1.08
C PHE A 42 -7.26 -0.42 -1.44
N ILE A 43 -6.68 -1.18 -0.50
CA ILE A 43 -5.36 -1.79 -0.68
C ILE A 43 -5.50 -3.23 -1.18
N VAL A 44 -4.84 -3.55 -2.28
CA VAL A 44 -4.74 -4.89 -2.85
C VAL A 44 -3.34 -5.43 -2.62
N ALA A 45 -3.23 -6.51 -1.86
CA ALA A 45 -1.98 -7.20 -1.59
C ALA A 45 -2.25 -8.71 -1.45
N ARG A 46 -1.18 -9.53 -1.51
CA ARG A 46 -1.22 -10.94 -1.12
C ARG A 46 0.11 -11.38 -0.49
N GLY A 47 0.06 -12.35 0.42
CA GLY A 47 1.25 -12.96 1.01
C GLY A 47 1.95 -12.02 1.96
N SER A 48 3.29 -11.92 1.90
CA SER A 48 4.05 -11.00 2.76
C SER A 48 3.64 -9.53 2.59
N SER A 49 3.17 -9.15 1.41
CA SER A 49 2.64 -7.81 1.12
C SER A 49 1.38 -7.47 1.93
N ASP A 50 0.61 -8.48 2.41
CA ASP A 50 -0.56 -8.23 3.27
C ASP A 50 -0.15 -7.60 4.61
N ASN A 51 1.03 -7.94 5.14
CA ASN A 51 1.54 -7.33 6.37
C ASN A 51 1.85 -5.85 6.15
N ALA A 52 2.41 -5.49 4.99
CA ALA A 52 2.64 -4.10 4.62
C ALA A 52 1.32 -3.35 4.42
N ALA A 53 0.33 -3.98 3.79
CA ALA A 53 -1.01 -3.42 3.61
C ALA A 53 -1.70 -3.17 4.95
N LEU A 54 -1.60 -4.11 5.90
CA LEU A 54 -2.13 -3.96 7.25
C LEU A 54 -1.47 -2.79 7.99
N TYR A 55 -0.14 -2.66 7.91
CA TYR A 55 0.55 -1.50 8.46
C TYR A 55 0.06 -0.19 7.82
N ALA A 56 -0.05 -0.15 6.50
CA ALA A 56 -0.52 1.02 5.75
C ALA A 56 -1.95 1.42 6.13
N LYS A 57 -2.83 0.45 6.43
CA LYS A 57 -4.19 0.69 6.94
C LYS A 57 -4.15 1.55 8.21
N TYR A 58 -3.31 1.20 9.18
CA TYR A 58 -3.16 1.98 10.41
C TYR A 58 -2.49 3.33 10.14
N LEU A 59 -1.41 3.35 9.35
CA LEU A 59 -0.67 4.57 9.04
C LEU A 59 -1.57 5.63 8.39
N PHE A 60 -2.25 5.29 7.30
CA PHE A 60 -3.12 6.24 6.61
C PHE A 60 -4.39 6.53 7.40
N GLY A 61 -4.96 5.54 8.09
CA GLY A 61 -6.13 5.74 8.95
C GLY A 61 -5.85 6.76 10.06
N MET A 62 -4.71 6.63 10.74
CA MET A 62 -4.31 7.51 11.84
C MET A 62 -3.89 8.90 11.36
N HIS A 63 -3.00 8.98 10.36
CA HIS A 63 -2.40 10.26 9.98
C HIS A 63 -3.25 11.08 9.01
N ASN A 64 -4.01 10.41 8.13
CA ASN A 64 -4.81 11.08 7.11
C ASN A 64 -6.30 11.14 7.48
N ARG A 65 -6.74 10.37 8.48
CA ARG A 65 -8.15 10.23 8.87
C ARG A 65 -9.03 9.75 7.71
N ILE A 66 -8.48 8.86 6.90
CA ILE A 66 -9.14 8.28 5.73
C ILE A 66 -9.52 6.83 6.03
N VAL A 67 -10.69 6.40 5.56
CA VAL A 67 -11.09 4.99 5.64
C VAL A 67 -10.17 4.16 4.74
N VAL A 68 -9.59 3.09 5.30
CA VAL A 68 -8.74 2.17 4.55
C VAL A 68 -9.29 0.76 4.66
N ALA A 69 -9.59 0.16 3.51
CA ALA A 69 -10.04 -1.21 3.39
C ALA A 69 -8.95 -2.06 2.73
N LEU A 70 -8.84 -3.31 3.17
CA LEU A 70 -8.00 -4.33 2.54
C LEU A 70 -8.88 -5.17 1.64
N ALA A 71 -8.40 -5.47 0.44
CA ALA A 71 -9.12 -6.31 -0.49
C ALA A 71 -9.25 -7.73 0.06
N ALA A 72 -10.40 -8.36 -0.17
CA ALA A 72 -10.52 -9.81 -0.15
C ALA A 72 -10.57 -10.29 -1.61
N PRO A 73 -9.44 -10.78 -2.20
CA PRO A 73 -9.35 -11.06 -3.63
C PRO A 73 -10.40 -12.05 -4.15
N SER A 74 -10.86 -12.97 -3.30
CA SER A 74 -11.91 -13.94 -3.63
C SER A 74 -13.24 -13.29 -4.04
N MET A 75 -13.55 -12.09 -3.55
CA MET A 75 -14.76 -11.34 -3.97
C MET A 75 -14.72 -10.98 -5.46
N PHE A 76 -13.52 -10.77 -6.02
CA PHE A 76 -13.32 -10.46 -7.43
C PHE A 76 -13.19 -11.74 -8.26
N THR A 77 -12.47 -12.74 -7.77
CA THR A 77 -12.10 -13.92 -8.56
C THR A 77 -13.05 -15.10 -8.42
N MET A 78 -13.37 -15.50 -7.18
CA MET A 78 -14.13 -16.73 -6.90
C MET A 78 -15.63 -16.48 -6.87
N TYR A 79 -16.02 -15.34 -6.30
CA TYR A 79 -17.43 -15.01 -6.09
C TYR A 79 -17.98 -14.04 -7.13
N GLU A 80 -17.10 -13.42 -7.95
CA GLU A 80 -17.46 -12.48 -9.02
C GLU A 80 -18.45 -11.38 -8.57
N LYS A 81 -18.33 -10.96 -7.31
CA LYS A 81 -19.19 -9.98 -6.63
C LYS A 81 -18.31 -9.00 -5.86
N PRO A 82 -17.55 -8.14 -6.55
CA PRO A 82 -16.70 -7.16 -5.89
C PRO A 82 -17.54 -6.08 -5.18
N PRO A 83 -16.99 -5.43 -4.14
CA PRO A 83 -17.63 -4.26 -3.54
C PRO A 83 -17.67 -3.10 -4.55
N ALA A 84 -18.62 -2.19 -4.37
CA ALA A 84 -18.59 -0.91 -5.08
C ALA A 84 -17.36 -0.11 -4.63
N LEU A 85 -16.59 0.41 -5.60
CA LEU A 85 -15.32 1.11 -5.36
C LEU A 85 -15.36 2.58 -5.80
N ASP A 86 -16.56 3.14 -5.97
CA ASP A 86 -16.72 4.53 -6.37
C ASP A 86 -16.02 5.48 -5.38
N GLY A 87 -15.13 6.33 -5.92
CA GLY A 87 -14.33 7.24 -5.12
C GLY A 87 -13.16 6.60 -4.36
N ALA A 88 -12.84 5.33 -4.62
CA ALA A 88 -11.67 4.68 -4.04
C ALA A 88 -10.36 5.10 -4.72
N ALA A 89 -9.33 5.40 -3.92
CA ALA A 89 -7.95 5.33 -4.37
C ALA A 89 -7.42 3.90 -4.16
N VAL A 90 -7.15 3.18 -5.24
CA VAL A 90 -6.67 1.79 -5.18
C VAL A 90 -5.14 1.77 -5.09
N LEU A 91 -4.61 1.08 -4.08
CA LEU A 91 -3.17 0.88 -3.86
C LEU A 91 -2.83 -0.60 -3.98
N ALA A 92 -2.11 -0.98 -5.02
CA ALA A 92 -1.61 -2.35 -5.17
C ALA A 92 -0.19 -2.48 -4.58
N ILE A 93 0.05 -3.53 -3.79
CA ILE A 93 1.36 -3.86 -3.22
C ILE A 93 1.74 -5.28 -3.66
N SER A 94 2.83 -5.39 -4.42
CA SER A 94 3.40 -6.66 -4.89
C SER A 94 4.92 -6.62 -4.71
N GLN A 95 5.51 -7.75 -4.36
CA GLN A 95 6.97 -7.93 -4.27
C GLN A 95 7.57 -8.49 -5.57
N SER A 96 6.76 -9.15 -6.40
CA SER A 96 7.11 -9.64 -7.75
C SER A 96 6.69 -8.68 -8.85
#